data_AF-A0A2A3YU11-F1
#
_entry.id   AF-A0A2A3YU11-F1
#
_cell.length_a   1.000
_cell.length_b   1.000
_cell.length_c   1.000
_cell.angle_alpha   90.00
_cell.angle_beta   90.00
_cell.angle_gamma   90.00
#
_symmetry.space_group_name_H-M   'P 1'
#
loop_
_entity.id
_entity.type
_entity.pdbx_description
1 polymer ?
#
loop_
_entity_poly.entity_id
_entity_poly.type
_entity_poly.pdbx_seq_one_letter_code
_entity_poly.pdbx_strand_id
1 'polypeptide(L)'
;MISQKGSAAVAKEQSELSRKERSRAETKVSQPAWRRVLSIGLQTIAWFIAGVFALIIVVTVLVPRIIGAEPFTVVSGSMEPTIPTGSVVVSKHVSPDTVAFRDVVTYQLNSGEPLTVTHRVIGVDNIDGETRFKTQGDANTSPDPEPVRPEQIRGVVSYHVPFVGYLGQLVPMGAREGLATGLGIALIAYAVIVLIRSALGHRNNSEDTRNSGETVQSKRARH
;
A
#
# COMPACT_ATOMS: atom_id res chain seq x y z
N MET A 1 -24.06 34.28 -70.09
CA MET A 1 -24.67 33.13 -69.36
C MET A 1 -23.72 32.42 -68.37
N ILE A 2 -22.54 32.97 -68.03
CA ILE A 2 -21.52 32.27 -67.20
C ILE A 2 -21.52 32.75 -65.73
N SER A 3 -22.13 33.90 -65.42
CA SER A 3 -22.01 34.54 -64.10
C SER A 3 -22.93 33.97 -62.99
N GLN A 4 -24.06 33.33 -63.32
CA GLN A 4 -24.97 32.77 -62.30
C GLN A 4 -24.54 31.41 -61.72
N LYS A 5 -23.74 30.62 -62.43
CA LYS A 5 -23.34 29.28 -61.97
C LYS A 5 -22.32 29.31 -60.81
N GLY A 6 -21.47 30.35 -60.76
CA GLY A 6 -20.49 30.51 -59.68
C GLY A 6 -21.13 30.86 -58.33
N SER A 7 -22.14 31.74 -58.33
CA SER A 7 -22.82 32.17 -57.09
C SER A 7 -23.59 31.05 -56.41
N ALA A 8 -24.19 30.14 -57.19
CA ALA A 8 -24.93 29.00 -56.65
C ALA A 8 -24.01 27.92 -56.04
N ALA A 9 -22.81 27.73 -56.62
CA ALA A 9 -21.81 26.80 -56.10
C ALA A 9 -21.25 27.29 -54.75
N VAL A 10 -20.90 28.58 -54.66
CA VAL A 10 -20.37 29.19 -53.43
C VAL A 10 -21.41 29.18 -52.30
N ALA A 11 -22.68 29.47 -52.61
CA ALA A 11 -23.76 29.41 -51.62
C ALA A 11 -23.97 27.99 -51.06
N LYS A 12 -23.84 26.97 -51.92
CA LYS A 12 -23.98 25.57 -51.51
C LYS A 12 -22.83 25.12 -50.62
N GLU A 13 -21.59 25.50 -50.95
CA GLU A 13 -20.39 25.18 -50.18
C GLU A 13 -20.40 25.85 -48.80
N GLN A 14 -20.85 27.10 -48.70
CA GLN A 14 -21.02 27.80 -47.42
C GLN A 14 -22.12 27.17 -46.55
N SER A 15 -23.21 26.69 -47.16
CA SER A 15 -24.27 26.00 -46.43
C SER A 15 -23.82 24.65 -45.88
N GLU A 16 -23.00 23.91 -46.63
CA GLU A 16 -22.40 22.63 -46.24
C GLU A 16 -21.40 22.83 -45.10
N LEU A 17 -20.52 23.83 -45.20
CA LEU A 17 -19.56 24.18 -44.15
C LEU A 17 -20.27 24.62 -42.87
N SER A 18 -21.29 25.48 -42.96
CA SER A 18 -22.09 25.90 -41.80
C SER A 18 -22.85 24.74 -41.15
N ARG A 19 -23.35 23.79 -41.95
CA ARG A 19 -24.00 22.57 -41.47
C ARG A 19 -23.00 21.64 -40.77
N LYS A 20 -21.78 21.55 -41.28
CA LYS A 20 -20.69 20.75 -40.69
C LYS A 20 -20.13 21.36 -39.41
N GLU A 21 -20.08 22.69 -39.32
CA GLU A 21 -19.71 23.41 -38.10
C GLU A 21 -20.80 23.29 -37.03
N ARG A 22 -22.08 23.39 -37.41
CA ARG A 22 -23.21 23.15 -36.49
C ARG A 22 -23.25 21.70 -35.99
N SER A 23 -23.04 20.71 -36.85
CA SER A 23 -23.00 19.30 -36.43
C SER A 23 -21.79 18.97 -35.54
N ARG A 24 -20.65 19.67 -35.75
CA ARG A 24 -19.45 19.58 -34.89
C ARG A 24 -19.64 20.30 -33.55
N ALA A 25 -20.44 21.35 -33.49
CA ALA A 25 -20.80 22.05 -32.26
C ALA A 25 -21.82 21.25 -31.42
N GLU A 26 -22.74 20.53 -32.08
CA GLU A 26 -23.78 19.72 -31.42
C GLU A 26 -23.30 18.35 -30.92
N THR A 27 -22.10 17.89 -31.32
CA THR A 27 -21.54 16.58 -30.91
C THR A 27 -20.64 16.63 -29.66
N LYS A 28 -20.61 17.73 -28.91
CA LYS A 28 -20.13 17.70 -27.52
C LYS A 28 -21.23 17.14 -26.62
N VAL A 29 -21.45 15.83 -26.71
CA VAL A 29 -22.27 15.10 -25.74
C VAL A 29 -21.61 15.29 -24.36
N SER A 30 -22.18 16.20 -23.57
CA SER A 30 -21.75 16.46 -22.20
C SER A 30 -21.89 15.15 -21.43
N GLN A 31 -20.77 14.55 -21.05
CA GLN A 31 -20.75 13.35 -20.20
C GLN A 31 -21.68 13.61 -19.00
N PRO A 32 -22.64 12.72 -18.72
CA PRO A 32 -23.64 12.99 -17.71
C PRO A 32 -22.98 13.08 -16.32
N ALA A 33 -23.42 14.04 -15.50
CA ALA A 33 -22.77 14.39 -14.23
C ALA A 33 -22.59 13.19 -13.28
N TRP A 34 -23.48 12.18 -13.34
CA TRP A 34 -23.38 10.96 -12.55
C TRP A 34 -22.12 10.12 -12.87
N ARG A 35 -21.61 10.16 -14.11
CA ARG A 35 -20.35 9.48 -14.46
C ARG A 35 -19.14 10.12 -13.79
N ARG A 36 -19.15 11.44 -13.60
CA ARG A 36 -18.08 12.17 -12.90
C ARG A 36 -18.11 11.88 -11.40
N VAL A 37 -19.30 11.86 -10.79
CA VAL A 37 -19.47 11.51 -9.37
C VAL A 37 -19.06 10.05 -9.12
N LEU A 38 -19.47 9.13 -10.01
CA LEU A 38 -19.08 7.72 -9.94
C LEU A 38 -17.56 7.54 -10.11
N SER A 39 -16.92 8.26 -11.05
CA SER A 39 -15.47 8.18 -11.23
C SER A 39 -14.70 8.74 -10.04
N ILE A 40 -15.17 9.82 -9.41
CA ILE A 40 -14.54 10.38 -8.20
C ILE A 40 -14.67 9.40 -7.04
N GLY A 41 -15.86 8.83 -6.82
CA GLY A 41 -16.12 7.85 -5.77
C GLY A 41 -15.23 6.60 -5.92
N LEU A 42 -15.17 6.04 -7.13
CA LEU A 42 -14.31 4.90 -7.42
C LEU A 42 -12.83 5.23 -7.22
N GLN A 43 -12.40 6.43 -7.62
CA GLN A 43 -11.03 6.89 -7.46
C GLN A 43 -10.66 7.05 -5.98
N THR A 44 -11.54 7.63 -5.14
CA THR A 44 -11.31 7.71 -3.69
C THR A 44 -11.20 6.34 -3.04
N ILE A 45 -12.02 5.36 -3.44
CA ILE A 45 -11.91 3.99 -2.95
C ILE A 45 -10.57 3.37 -3.36
N ALA A 46 -10.15 3.55 -4.62
CA ALA A 46 -8.87 3.05 -5.10
C ALA A 46 -7.68 3.64 -4.33
N TRP A 47 -7.70 4.96 -4.06
CA TRP A 47 -6.67 5.63 -3.25
C TRP A 47 -6.66 5.14 -1.80
N PHE A 48 -7.83 4.93 -1.20
CA PHE A 48 -7.93 4.39 0.15
C PHE A 48 -7.33 2.98 0.22
N ILE A 49 -7.72 2.09 -0.71
CA ILE A 49 -7.16 0.74 -0.81
C ILE A 49 -5.64 0.80 -0.99
N ALA A 50 -5.15 1.61 -1.93
CA ALA A 50 -3.71 1.79 -2.16
C ALA A 50 -2.97 2.29 -0.90
N GLY A 51 -3.57 3.23 -0.16
CA GLY A 51 -3.04 3.73 1.12
C GLY A 51 -2.96 2.64 2.20
N VAL A 52 -3.98 1.79 2.30
CA VAL A 52 -3.98 0.64 3.23
C VAL A 52 -2.87 -0.35 2.87
N PHE A 53 -2.73 -0.72 1.60
CA PHE A 53 -1.62 -1.60 1.17
C PHE A 53 -0.25 -0.97 1.42
N ALA A 54 -0.10 0.32 1.16
CA ALA A 54 1.13 1.04 1.47
C ALA A 54 1.46 1.00 2.96
N LEU A 55 0.47 1.21 3.83
CA LEU A 55 0.64 1.11 5.28
C LEU A 55 1.07 -0.30 5.70
N ILE A 56 0.43 -1.35 5.17
CA ILE A 56 0.80 -2.75 5.45
C ILE A 56 2.26 -3.01 5.07
N ILE A 57 2.71 -2.54 3.90
CA ILE A 57 4.10 -2.69 3.46
C ILE A 57 5.04 -1.94 4.41
N VAL A 58 4.71 -0.70 4.77
CA VAL A 58 5.54 0.07 5.72
C VAL A 58 5.67 -0.69 7.04
N VAL A 59 4.57 -1.17 7.61
CA VAL A 59 4.54 -1.84 8.92
C VAL A 59 5.19 -3.23 8.88
N THR A 60 5.09 -3.99 7.80
CA THR A 60 5.61 -5.38 7.75
C THR A 60 6.96 -5.52 7.07
N VAL A 61 7.44 -4.49 6.37
CA VAL A 61 8.67 -4.55 5.57
C VAL A 61 9.65 -3.43 5.93
N LEU A 62 9.19 -2.18 6.00
CA LEU A 62 10.08 -1.05 6.23
C LEU A 62 10.44 -0.89 7.72
N VAL A 63 9.44 -0.92 8.60
CA VAL A 63 9.61 -0.81 10.05
C VAL A 63 10.56 -1.88 10.60
N PRO A 64 10.39 -3.19 10.30
CA PRO A 64 11.29 -4.23 10.79
C PRO A 64 12.76 -3.98 10.40
N ARG A 65 13.01 -3.54 9.17
CA ARG A 65 14.36 -3.21 8.71
C ARG A 65 15.01 -2.07 9.48
N ILE A 66 14.24 -1.04 9.85
CA ILE A 66 14.75 0.10 10.61
C ILE A 66 15.08 -0.31 12.05
N ILE A 67 14.27 -1.16 12.67
CA ILE A 67 14.43 -1.56 14.08
C ILE A 67 15.30 -2.80 14.29
N GLY A 68 15.85 -3.39 13.21
CA GLY A 68 16.64 -4.63 13.28
C GLY A 68 15.80 -5.85 13.66
N ALA A 69 14.56 -5.92 13.16
CA ALA A 69 13.65 -7.04 13.36
C ALA A 69 13.40 -7.81 12.06
N GLU A 70 13.04 -9.07 12.21
CA GLU A 70 12.75 -10.00 11.11
C GLU A 70 11.25 -10.35 11.10
N PRO A 71 10.58 -10.24 9.94
CA PRO A 71 9.20 -10.67 9.80
C PRO A 71 9.10 -12.18 9.55
N PHE A 72 8.24 -12.87 10.28
CA PHE A 72 7.92 -14.29 10.10
C PHE A 72 6.42 -14.48 9.87
N THR A 73 6.05 -15.46 9.04
CA THR A 73 4.64 -15.79 8.80
C THR A 73 4.20 -16.93 9.71
N VAL A 74 3.09 -16.73 10.41
CA VAL A 74 2.49 -17.75 11.28
C VAL A 74 1.66 -18.71 10.44
N VAL A 75 2.08 -19.97 10.39
CA VAL A 75 1.46 -21.02 9.57
C VAL A 75 0.59 -21.96 10.40
N SER A 76 0.92 -22.17 11.68
CA SER A 76 0.15 -23.00 12.61
C SER A 76 -0.71 -22.15 13.56
N GLY A 77 -1.77 -22.76 14.10
CA GLY A 77 -2.63 -22.15 15.13
C GLY A 77 -2.12 -22.33 16.57
N SER A 78 -0.85 -22.67 16.79
CA SER A 78 -0.33 -22.97 18.14
C SER A 78 -0.29 -21.74 19.05
N MET A 79 -0.32 -20.54 18.49
CA MET A 79 -0.36 -19.27 19.24
C MET A 79 -1.77 -18.68 19.35
N GLU A 80 -2.81 -19.40 18.92
CA GLU A 80 -4.19 -18.92 19.08
C GLU A 80 -4.63 -18.95 20.55
N PRO A 81 -5.47 -17.99 21.00
CA PRO A 81 -6.06 -16.88 20.25
C PRO A 81 -5.15 -15.65 20.15
N THR A 82 -3.98 -15.64 20.78
CA THR A 82 -3.11 -14.45 20.88
C THR A 82 -2.58 -13.99 19.53
N ILE A 83 -2.14 -14.91 18.69
CA ILE A 83 -1.64 -14.64 17.34
C ILE A 83 -2.34 -15.59 16.38
N PRO A 84 -3.28 -15.10 15.57
CA PRO A 84 -4.05 -15.94 14.65
C PRO A 84 -3.18 -16.45 13.50
N THR A 85 -3.56 -17.61 12.95
CA THR A 85 -2.95 -18.16 11.74
C THR A 85 -2.99 -17.16 10.58
N GLY A 86 -1.93 -17.11 9.78
CA GLY A 86 -1.78 -16.15 8.67
C GLY A 86 -1.33 -14.76 9.10
N SER A 87 -0.98 -14.55 10.37
CA SER A 87 -0.34 -13.31 10.83
C SER A 87 1.11 -13.21 10.33
N VAL A 88 1.59 -11.98 10.18
CA VAL A 88 3.03 -11.68 10.14
C VAL A 88 3.46 -11.20 11.52
N VAL A 89 4.35 -11.93 12.18
CA VAL A 89 4.99 -11.51 13.43
C VAL A 89 6.28 -10.79 13.10
N VAL A 90 6.59 -9.73 13.83
CA VAL A 90 7.85 -8.99 13.70
C VAL A 90 8.67 -9.22 14.96
N SER A 91 9.73 -10.02 14.81
CA SER A 91 10.58 -10.46 15.92
C SER A 91 11.87 -9.67 15.92
N LYS A 92 12.08 -8.90 16.99
CA LYS A 92 13.27 -8.07 17.17
C LYS A 92 14.39 -8.90 17.74
N HIS A 93 15.58 -8.78 17.17
CA HIS A 93 16.75 -9.41 17.74
C HIS A 93 17.08 -8.78 19.10
N VAL A 94 17.21 -9.62 20.13
CA VAL A 94 17.53 -9.22 21.49
C VAL A 94 18.61 -10.14 22.05
N SER A 95 19.37 -9.66 23.05
CA SER A 95 20.29 -10.54 23.76
C SER A 95 19.50 -11.66 24.43
N PRO A 96 19.93 -12.94 24.34
CA PRO A 96 19.24 -14.04 25.02
C PRO A 96 19.05 -13.81 26.51
N ASP A 97 19.98 -13.10 27.17
CA ASP A 97 19.91 -12.77 28.60
C ASP A 97 18.76 -11.82 28.96
N THR A 98 18.17 -11.17 27.96
CA THR A 98 17.03 -10.26 28.14
C THR A 98 15.69 -10.95 27.92
N VAL A 99 15.69 -12.19 27.44
CA VAL A 99 14.47 -12.97 27.22
C VAL A 99 13.91 -13.39 28.58
N ALA A 100 12.67 -12.99 28.84
CA ALA A 100 12.03 -13.15 30.12
C ALA A 100 10.82 -14.09 30.05
N PHE A 101 10.34 -14.48 31.23
CA PHE A 101 9.08 -15.19 31.38
C PHE A 101 7.94 -14.41 30.71
N ARG A 102 7.12 -15.14 29.92
CA ARG A 102 5.99 -14.67 29.10
C ARG A 102 6.32 -13.98 27.80
N ASP A 103 7.59 -13.77 27.47
CA ASP A 103 7.97 -13.29 26.15
C ASP A 103 7.52 -14.29 25.08
N VAL A 104 7.05 -13.76 23.95
CA VAL A 104 6.79 -14.59 22.77
C VAL A 104 8.04 -14.53 21.91
N VAL A 105 8.68 -15.67 21.69
CA VAL A 105 9.94 -15.77 20.96
C VAL A 105 9.73 -16.50 19.65
N THR A 106 10.39 -16.03 18.61
CA THR A 106 10.61 -16.81 17.39
C THR A 106 11.98 -17.44 17.48
N TYR A 107 12.05 -18.76 17.35
CA TYR A 107 13.28 -19.53 17.45
C TYR A 107 13.37 -20.58 16.34
N GLN A 108 14.58 -21.04 16.05
CA GLN A 108 14.80 -22.15 15.10
C GLN A 108 14.55 -23.49 15.80
N LEU A 109 13.79 -24.37 15.15
CA LEU A 109 13.54 -25.71 15.71
C LEU A 109 14.87 -26.47 15.89
N ASN A 110 15.73 -26.41 14.88
CA ASN A 110 17.12 -26.87 14.96
C ASN A 110 18.07 -25.70 14.68
N SER A 111 19.12 -25.55 15.48
CA SER A 111 20.13 -24.51 15.29
C SER A 111 20.72 -24.57 13.87
N GLY A 112 20.67 -23.45 13.15
CA GLY A 112 21.20 -23.34 11.78
C GLY A 112 20.22 -23.73 10.65
N GLU A 113 19.04 -24.26 10.97
CA GLU A 113 18.02 -24.59 9.97
C GLU A 113 17.02 -23.45 9.72
N PRO A 114 16.44 -23.32 8.51
CA PRO A 114 15.51 -22.23 8.20
C PRO A 114 14.15 -22.36 8.91
N LEU A 115 13.83 -23.54 9.45
CA LEU A 115 12.54 -23.79 10.09
C LEU A 115 12.45 -23.07 11.43
N THR A 116 11.45 -22.22 11.56
CA THR A 116 11.21 -21.41 12.76
C THR A 116 9.86 -21.71 13.38
N VAL A 117 9.79 -21.59 14.70
CA VAL A 117 8.60 -21.74 15.53
C VAL A 117 8.47 -20.49 16.39
N THR A 118 7.23 -20.07 16.65
CA THR A 118 6.96 -18.91 17.52
C THR A 118 6.09 -19.37 18.68
N HIS A 119 6.62 -19.36 19.90
CA HIS A 119 5.93 -19.80 21.13
C HIS A 119 6.25 -18.89 22.31
N ARG A 120 5.48 -19.03 23.40
CA ARG A 120 5.66 -18.25 24.62
C ARG A 120 6.64 -18.91 25.56
N VAL A 121 7.57 -18.15 26.13
CA VAL A 121 8.45 -18.57 27.20
C VAL A 121 7.63 -18.76 28.48
N ILE A 122 7.62 -19.98 29.00
CA ILE A 122 6.97 -20.36 30.25
C ILE A 122 7.96 -20.64 31.38
N GLY A 123 9.27 -20.61 31.10
CA GLY A 123 10.31 -20.78 32.09
C GLY A 123 11.70 -20.51 31.53
N VAL A 124 12.59 -20.06 32.39
CA VAL A 124 14.02 -19.87 32.10
C VAL A 124 14.79 -20.68 33.13
N ASP A 125 15.46 -21.72 32.68
CA ASP A 125 16.25 -22.61 33.52
C ASP A 125 17.74 -22.45 33.20
N ASN A 126 18.59 -22.85 34.13
CA ASN A 126 20.02 -23.01 33.88
C ASN A 126 20.34 -24.50 34.03
N ILE A 127 20.79 -25.12 32.94
CA ILE A 127 21.12 -26.54 32.85
C ILE A 127 22.58 -26.64 32.44
N ASP A 128 23.42 -27.27 33.26
CA ASP A 128 24.86 -27.43 33.02
C ASP A 128 25.63 -26.12 32.80
N GLY A 129 25.18 -25.03 33.42
CA GLY A 129 25.77 -23.69 33.25
C GLY A 129 25.23 -22.91 32.06
N GLU A 130 24.37 -23.52 31.24
CA GLU A 130 23.77 -22.90 30.06
C GLU A 130 22.30 -22.50 30.32
N THR A 131 21.93 -21.29 29.90
CA THR A 131 20.52 -20.85 29.91
C THR A 131 19.71 -21.71 28.93
N ARG A 132 18.51 -22.11 29.34
CA ARG A 132 17.54 -22.88 28.54
C ARG A 132 16.16 -22.29 28.73
N PHE A 133 15.42 -22.14 27.64
CA PHE A 133 14.08 -21.57 27.65
C PHE A 133 13.06 -22.68 27.45
N LYS A 134 12.12 -22.82 28.39
CA LYS A 134 10.94 -23.64 28.20
C LYS A 134 9.90 -22.83 27.45
N THR A 135 9.45 -23.32 26.31
CA THR A 135 8.46 -22.66 25.47
C THR A 135 7.18 -23.50 25.38
N GLN A 136 6.07 -22.81 25.10
CA GLN A 136 4.76 -23.43 24.89
C GLN A 136 3.93 -22.55 23.96
N GLY A 137 3.27 -23.16 22.97
CA GLY A 137 2.24 -22.48 22.19
C GLY A 137 1.02 -22.16 23.06
N ASP A 138 0.45 -20.96 22.93
CA ASP A 138 -0.71 -20.53 23.72
C ASP A 138 -1.94 -21.46 23.60
N ALA A 139 -2.09 -22.15 22.46
CA ALA A 139 -3.15 -23.13 22.22
C ALA A 139 -2.78 -24.56 22.65
N ASN A 140 -1.49 -24.81 22.96
CA ASN A 140 -1.01 -26.15 23.29
C ASN A 140 -1.32 -26.50 24.74
N THR A 141 -1.66 -27.76 25.01
CA THR A 141 -1.95 -28.25 26.38
C THR A 141 -0.71 -28.61 27.19
N SER A 142 0.43 -28.78 26.53
CA SER A 142 1.72 -29.11 27.15
C SER A 142 2.84 -28.23 26.62
N PRO A 143 3.92 -28.05 27.40
CA PRO A 143 5.15 -27.43 26.93
C PRO A 143 5.76 -28.15 25.72
N ASP A 144 6.61 -27.43 24.98
CA ASP A 144 7.42 -28.02 23.93
C ASP A 144 8.40 -29.04 24.53
N PRO A 145 8.69 -30.16 23.83
CA PRO A 145 9.43 -31.28 24.39
C PRO A 145 10.90 -30.97 24.66
N GLU A 146 11.51 -30.12 23.83
CA GLU A 146 12.92 -29.73 23.93
C GLU A 146 13.05 -28.28 24.38
N PRO A 147 13.82 -28.00 25.45
CA PRO A 147 14.15 -26.63 25.83
C PRO A 147 14.94 -25.91 24.74
N VAL A 148 14.58 -24.66 24.47
CA VAL A 148 15.20 -23.83 23.45
C VAL A 148 16.51 -23.25 23.99
N ARG A 149 17.57 -23.29 23.17
CA ARG A 149 18.87 -22.70 23.50
C ARG A 149 18.96 -21.24 23.07
N PRO A 150 19.80 -20.42 23.73
CA PRO A 150 20.04 -19.02 23.37
C PRO A 150 20.33 -18.80 21.88
N GLU A 151 21.11 -19.69 21.26
CA GLU A 151 21.54 -19.58 19.87
C GLU A 151 20.41 -19.89 18.86
N GLN A 152 19.33 -20.53 19.32
CA GLN A 152 18.15 -20.79 18.50
C GLN A 152 17.22 -19.58 18.42
N ILE A 153 17.30 -18.65 19.38
CA ILE A 153 16.42 -17.50 19.43
C ILE A 153 16.76 -16.54 18.29
N ARG A 154 15.78 -16.31 17.42
CA ARG A 154 15.88 -15.28 16.36
C ARG A 154 15.48 -13.91 16.87
N GLY A 155 14.50 -13.86 17.76
CA GLY A 155 14.11 -12.64 18.43
C GLY A 155 12.85 -12.76 19.27
N VAL A 156 12.52 -11.69 19.98
CA VAL A 156 11.27 -11.54 20.72
C VAL A 156 10.27 -10.79 19.85
N VAL A 157 9.05 -11.33 19.75
CA VAL A 157 7.95 -10.74 18.99
C VAL A 157 7.60 -9.38 19.59
N SER A 158 7.78 -8.31 18.80
CA SER A 158 7.43 -6.94 19.19
C SER A 158 5.97 -6.62 18.87
N TYR A 159 5.50 -7.03 17.70
CA TYR A 159 4.11 -6.91 17.27
C TYR A 159 3.77 -7.95 16.21
N HIS A 160 2.48 -8.10 15.92
CA HIS A 160 1.99 -8.92 14.82
C HIS A 160 0.92 -8.17 14.02
N VAL A 161 0.82 -8.48 12.74
CA VAL A 161 -0.23 -7.97 11.85
C VAL A 161 -1.05 -9.16 11.35
N PRO A 162 -2.32 -9.29 11.76
CA PRO A 162 -3.12 -10.47 11.45
C PRO A 162 -3.45 -10.54 9.95
N PHE A 163 -3.56 -11.78 9.44
CA PHE A 163 -3.99 -12.13 8.08
C PHE A 163 -3.12 -11.63 6.91
N VAL A 164 -2.11 -10.77 7.14
CA VAL A 164 -1.21 -10.26 6.10
C VAL A 164 -0.35 -11.36 5.47
N GLY A 165 -0.04 -12.42 6.21
CA GLY A 165 0.73 -13.56 5.72
C GLY A 165 0.05 -14.25 4.53
N TYR A 166 -1.28 -14.20 4.44
CA TYR A 166 -2.02 -14.72 3.29
C TYR A 166 -1.78 -13.92 2.01
N LEU A 167 -1.52 -12.61 2.11
CA LEU A 167 -1.19 -11.77 0.94
C LEU A 167 0.15 -12.18 0.32
N GLY A 168 1.09 -12.62 1.15
CA GLY A 168 2.40 -13.12 0.69
C GLY A 168 2.29 -14.40 -0.14
N GLN A 169 1.27 -15.24 0.10
CA GLN A 169 1.04 -16.48 -0.67
C GLN A 169 0.69 -16.20 -2.14
N LEU A 170 0.16 -15.01 -2.45
CA LEU A 170 -0.16 -14.59 -3.81
C LEU A 170 1.09 -14.21 -4.63
N VAL A 171 2.23 -14.00 -3.97
CA VAL A 171 3.50 -13.60 -4.60
C VAL A 171 4.46 -14.80 -4.62
N PRO A 172 5.11 -15.14 -5.74
CA PRO A 172 6.10 -16.23 -5.79
C PRO A 172 7.29 -15.95 -4.86
N MET A 173 7.72 -16.95 -4.07
CA MET A 173 8.77 -16.86 -3.04
C MET A 173 10.03 -16.09 -3.49
N GLY A 174 10.56 -16.38 -4.68
CA GLY A 174 11.80 -15.76 -5.18
C GLY A 174 11.68 -14.28 -5.56
N ALA A 175 10.45 -13.74 -5.68
CA ALA A 175 10.23 -12.35 -6.02
C ALA A 175 9.79 -11.50 -4.81
N ARG A 176 9.48 -12.11 -3.65
CA ARG A 176 8.86 -11.43 -2.51
C ARG A 176 9.71 -10.30 -1.95
N GLU A 177 11.00 -10.53 -1.70
CA GLU A 177 11.86 -9.50 -1.10
C GLU A 177 12.16 -8.35 -2.04
N GLY A 178 12.46 -8.66 -3.31
CA GLY A 178 12.74 -7.66 -4.34
C GLY A 178 11.50 -6.84 -4.69
N LEU A 179 10.35 -7.48 -4.88
CA LEU A 179 9.09 -6.79 -5.14
C LEU A 179 8.63 -5.96 -3.95
N ALA A 180 8.66 -6.50 -2.73
CA ALA A 180 8.19 -5.75 -1.56
C ALA A 180 9.06 -4.50 -1.32
N THR A 181 10.38 -4.63 -1.47
CA THR A 181 11.31 -3.50 -1.33
C THR A 181 11.13 -2.49 -2.46
N GLY A 182 11.05 -2.97 -3.71
CA GLY A 182 10.83 -2.11 -4.88
C GLY A 182 9.49 -1.37 -4.83
N LEU A 183 8.42 -2.05 -4.41
CA LEU A 183 7.09 -1.46 -4.25
C LEU A 183 7.06 -0.43 -3.12
N GLY A 184 7.73 -0.71 -1.99
CA GLY A 184 7.90 0.25 -0.90
C GLY A 184 8.59 1.53 -1.37
N ILE A 185 9.71 1.40 -2.11
CA ILE A 185 10.43 2.55 -2.67
C ILE A 185 9.56 3.31 -3.68
N ALA A 186 8.88 2.60 -4.58
CA ALA A 186 8.02 3.21 -5.60
C ALA A 186 6.86 4.00 -4.98
N LEU A 187 6.25 3.47 -3.90
CA LEU A 187 5.17 4.15 -3.19
C LEU A 187 5.65 5.43 -2.48
N ILE A 188 6.82 5.38 -1.84
CA ILE A 188 7.44 6.55 -1.23
C ILE A 188 7.74 7.60 -2.30
N ALA A 189 8.37 7.20 -3.41
CA ALA A 189 8.66 8.11 -4.52
C ALA A 189 7.39 8.73 -5.10
N TYR A 190 6.33 7.94 -5.26
CA TYR A 190 5.04 8.42 -5.75
C TYR A 190 4.39 9.42 -4.79
N ALA A 191 4.41 9.16 -3.48
CA ALA A 191 3.92 10.10 -2.47
C ALA A 191 4.67 11.45 -2.53
N VAL A 192 6.00 11.40 -2.67
CA VAL A 192 6.83 12.60 -2.85
C VAL A 192 6.45 13.37 -4.12
N ILE A 193 6.26 12.68 -5.25
CA ILE A 193 5.83 13.31 -6.51
C ILE A 193 4.46 13.97 -6.36
N VAL A 194 3.51 13.32 -5.69
CA VAL A 194 2.18 13.88 -5.44
C VAL A 194 2.26 15.13 -4.56
N LEU A 195 3.07 15.10 -3.49
CA LEU A 195 3.28 16.27 -2.63
C LEU A 195 3.92 17.44 -3.39
N ILE A 196 4.94 17.19 -4.21
CA ILE A 196 5.58 18.22 -5.04
C ILE A 196 4.57 18.80 -6.04
N ARG A 197 3.78 17.96 -6.71
CA ARG A 197 2.74 18.42 -7.64
C ARG A 197 1.64 19.21 -6.95
N SER A 198 1.26 18.82 -5.74
CA SER A 198 0.29 19.56 -4.92
C SER A 198 0.82 20.94 -4.51
N ALA A 199 2.09 21.02 -4.10
CA ALA A 199 2.75 22.28 -3.73
C ALA A 199 2.96 23.22 -4.94
N LEU A 200 3.28 22.67 -6.11
CA LEU A 200 3.49 23.45 -7.34
C LEU A 200 2.18 23.82 -8.06
N GLY A 201 1.12 23.02 -7.89
CA GLY A 201 -0.17 23.22 -8.57
C GLY A 201 -1.03 24.37 -8.03
N HIS A 202 -0.73 24.88 -6.83
CA HIS A 202 -1.47 26.00 -6.23
C HIS A 202 -1.18 27.38 -6.86
N ARG A 203 -0.27 27.47 -7.84
CA ARG A 203 0.19 28.76 -8.38
C ARG A 203 -0.42 29.18 -9.72
N ASN A 204 -1.14 28.29 -10.43
CA ASN A 204 -1.67 28.59 -11.77
C ASN A 204 -3.17 28.94 -11.82
N ASN A 205 -3.91 28.91 -10.70
CA ASN A 205 -5.36 29.19 -10.72
C ASN A 205 -5.70 30.68 -10.53
N SER A 206 -4.72 31.57 -10.55
CA SER A 206 -4.90 33.02 -10.33
C SER A 206 -4.96 33.84 -11.62
N GLU A 207 -4.69 33.25 -12.79
CA GLU A 207 -4.67 33.99 -14.08
C GLU A 207 -6.01 33.92 -14.84
N ASP A 208 -6.82 32.88 -14.65
CA ASP A 208 -8.07 32.70 -15.40
C ASP A 208 -9.21 33.64 -14.94
N THR A 209 -9.18 34.08 -13.66
CA THR A 209 -10.18 35.02 -13.13
C THR A 209 -9.94 36.47 -13.57
N ARG A 210 -8.73 36.84 -14.03
CA ARG A 210 -8.47 38.19 -14.57
C ARG A 210 -8.99 38.34 -16.00
N ASN A 211 -8.83 37.32 -16.84
CA ASN A 211 -9.19 37.40 -18.26
C ASN A 211 -10.73 37.30 -18.49
N SER A 212 -11.45 36.58 -17.62
CA SER A 212 -12.92 36.58 -17.63
C SER A 212 -13.53 37.94 -17.21
N GLY A 213 -12.85 38.70 -16.35
CA GLY A 213 -13.30 40.04 -15.95
C GLY A 213 -13.21 41.08 -17.07
N GLU A 214 -12.12 41.07 -17.84
CA GLU A 214 -11.91 41.99 -18.96
C GLU A 214 -12.84 41.72 -20.14
N THR A 215 -13.14 40.45 -20.42
CA THR A 215 -14.01 40.07 -21.54
C THR A 215 -15.47 40.51 -21.31
N VAL A 216 -15.94 40.53 -20.06
CA VAL A 216 -17.30 40.98 -19.70
C VAL A 216 -17.42 42.51 -19.70
N GLN A 217 -16.37 43.23 -19.28
CA GLN A 217 -16.35 44.70 -19.35
C GLN A 217 -16.31 45.23 -20.79
N SER A 218 -15.51 44.60 -21.66
CA SER A 218 -15.42 44.93 -23.10
C SER A 218 -16.77 44.81 -23.83
N LYS A 219 -17.60 43.84 -23.44
CA LYS A 219 -18.94 43.63 -24.03
C LYS A 219 -20.00 44.61 -23.52
N ARG A 220 -19.86 45.15 -22.30
CA ARG A 220 -20.77 46.16 -21.75
C ARG A 220 -20.49 47.58 -22.25
N ALA A 221 -19.26 47.88 -22.67
CA ALA A 221 -18.88 49.20 -23.17
C ALA A 221 -19.27 49.48 -24.65
N ARG A 222 -19.89 48.50 -25.34
CA ARG A 222 -20.31 48.63 -26.76
C ARG A 222 -21.82 48.69 -26.97
N HIS A 223 -22.60 48.91 -25.91
CA HIS A 223 -24.04 49.13 -25.99
C HIS A 223 -24.40 50.49 -25.40
#